data_AF-A0AAV6PWV4-F1
#
_entry.id   AF-A0AAV6PWV4-F1
#
_cell.length_a   1.000
_cell.length_b   1.000
_cell.length_c   1.000
_cell.angle_alpha   90.00
_cell.angle_beta   90.00
_cell.angle_gamma   90.00
#
_symmetry.space_group_name_H-M   'P 1'
#
loop_
_entity.id
_entity.type
_entity.pdbx_description
1 polymer ?
#
loop_
_entity_poly.entity_id
_entity_poly.type
_entity_poly.pdbx_seq_one_letter_code
_entity_poly.pdbx_strand_id
1 'polypeptide(L)'
;MPTKRLHQDVATRWNSTYHMVESLLEQKRSISAYGADHDLPVTLTANQWALLEKTITVLAPFEELTRQISSSTSSAAEVIPSVTVLKRLLARENEGDTGIKTMKTILLEAVQRRFKTIENEPLYAVATLLDLRFKDRYFKGADSIKHAKDALTREVEKMEALQSRTTPKGSRESARKPP
;
A
#
# COMPACT_ATOMS: atom_id res chain seq x y z
N MET A 1 -4.46 33.10 12.49
CA MET A 1 -4.16 31.66 12.28
C MET A 1 -5.47 30.91 12.14
N PRO A 2 -5.64 29.99 11.19
CA PRO A 2 -6.85 29.18 11.10
C PRO A 2 -6.99 28.29 12.33
N THR A 3 -8.20 28.15 12.86
CA THR A 3 -8.49 27.30 14.02
C THR A 3 -8.33 25.82 13.62
N LYS A 4 -7.18 25.21 13.90
CA LYS A 4 -6.99 23.77 13.73
C LYS A 4 -7.71 23.04 14.87
N ARG A 5 -8.57 22.07 14.53
CA ARG A 5 -9.23 21.20 15.51
C ARG A 5 -8.43 19.91 15.67
N LEU A 6 -8.43 19.35 16.89
CA LEU A 6 -7.92 18.01 17.11
C LEU A 6 -8.82 17.00 16.39
N HIS A 7 -8.20 16.06 15.69
CA HIS A 7 -8.93 14.95 15.09
C HIS A 7 -9.25 13.94 16.19
N GLN A 8 -10.50 13.49 16.23
CA GLN A 8 -10.89 12.41 17.13
C GLN A 8 -10.63 11.05 16.49
N ASP A 9 -10.17 10.12 17.31
CA ASP A 9 -10.04 8.72 16.91
C ASP A 9 -11.41 8.10 16.65
N VAL A 10 -11.47 7.27 15.62
CA VAL A 10 -12.64 6.50 15.20
C VAL A 10 -12.20 5.05 15.11
N ALA A 11 -12.60 4.25 16.09
CA ALA A 11 -12.12 2.87 16.27
C ALA A 11 -12.24 1.95 15.03
N THR A 12 -13.16 2.26 14.10
CA THR A 12 -13.37 1.48 12.87
C THR A 12 -12.43 1.87 11.72
N ARG A 13 -11.65 2.95 11.85
CA ARG A 13 -10.78 3.49 10.80
C ARG A 13 -9.40 3.79 11.37
N TRP A 14 -8.45 2.90 11.12
CA TRP A 14 -7.09 3.05 11.66
C TRP A 14 -6.41 4.38 11.29
N ASN A 15 -6.70 4.96 10.11
CA ASN A 15 -6.17 6.28 9.70
C ASN A 15 -6.56 7.39 10.67
N SER A 16 -7.72 7.29 11.34
CA SER A 16 -8.16 8.31 12.30
C SER A 16 -7.25 8.38 13.52
N THR A 17 -6.73 7.25 13.99
CA THR A 17 -5.74 7.20 15.08
C THR A 17 -4.45 7.90 14.67
N TYR A 18 -3.99 7.66 13.43
CA TYR A 18 -2.82 8.35 12.87
C TYR A 18 -3.04 9.87 12.84
N HIS A 19 -4.14 10.35 12.24
CA HIS A 19 -4.43 11.78 12.14
C HIS A 19 -4.70 12.45 13.50
N MET A 20 -5.29 11.72 14.46
CA MET A 20 -5.43 12.19 15.83
C MET A 20 -4.06 12.52 16.43
N VAL A 21 -3.15 11.55 16.43
CA VAL A 21 -1.82 11.74 17.03
C VAL A 21 -1.00 12.77 16.25
N GLU A 22 -1.10 12.82 14.92
CA GLU A 22 -0.48 13.87 14.09
C GLU A 22 -0.97 15.26 14.50
N SER A 23 -2.29 15.46 14.59
CA SER A 23 -2.87 16.74 15.02
C SER A 23 -2.52 17.10 16.47
N LEU A 24 -2.39 16.11 17.34
CA LEU A 24 -1.96 16.28 18.73
C LEU A 24 -0.52 16.80 18.79
N LEU A 25 0.38 16.25 17.97
CA LEU A 25 1.77 16.68 17.87
C LEU A 25 1.88 18.09 17.29
N GLU A 26 1.09 18.43 16.27
CA GLU A 26 1.05 19.80 15.72
C GLU A 26 0.66 20.84 16.78
N GLN A 27 -0.21 20.46 17.73
CA GLN A 27 -0.75 21.34 18.76
C GLN A 27 -0.05 21.22 20.12
N LYS A 28 1.05 20.45 20.20
CA LYS A 28 1.82 20.19 21.43
C LYS A 28 2.08 21.46 22.25
N ARG A 29 2.56 22.54 21.61
CA ARG A 29 2.84 23.82 22.29
C ARG A 29 1.59 24.47 22.88
N SER A 30 0.51 24.52 22.12
CA SER A 30 -0.76 25.11 22.56
C SER A 30 -1.37 24.33 23.71
N ILE A 31 -1.33 23.00 23.64
CA ILE A 31 -1.85 22.11 24.69
C ILE A 31 -0.99 22.22 25.95
N SER A 32 0.33 22.27 25.82
CA SER A 32 1.23 22.46 26.96
C SER A 32 1.05 23.81 27.63
N ALA A 33 0.84 24.89 26.86
CA ALA A 33 0.55 26.21 27.42
C ALA A 33 -0.80 26.22 28.16
N TYR A 34 -1.84 25.67 27.54
CA TYR A 34 -3.16 25.55 28.17
C TYR A 34 -3.11 24.70 29.45
N GLY A 35 -2.37 23.59 29.44
CA GLY A 35 -2.19 22.73 30.61
C GLY A 35 -1.34 23.34 31.73
N ALA A 36 -0.65 24.46 31.49
CA ALA A 36 0.04 25.20 32.54
C ALA A 36 -0.94 26.07 33.36
N ASP A 37 -1.99 26.58 32.70
CA ASP A 37 -3.00 27.46 33.31
C ASP A 37 -4.26 26.69 33.77
N HIS A 38 -4.45 25.47 33.27
CA HIS A 38 -5.63 24.65 33.51
C HIS A 38 -5.26 23.21 33.86
N ASP A 39 -6.03 22.61 34.77
CA ASP A 39 -5.83 21.22 35.16
C ASP A 39 -6.40 20.30 34.08
N LEU A 40 -5.50 19.66 33.32
CA LEU A 40 -5.87 18.71 32.28
C LEU A 40 -6.05 17.31 32.89
N PRO A 41 -7.07 16.54 32.45
CA PRO A 41 -7.31 15.21 32.99
C PRO A 41 -6.15 14.25 32.74
N VAL A 42 -5.36 14.49 31.70
CA VAL A 42 -4.16 13.71 31.36
C VAL A 42 -3.11 14.66 30.77
N THR A 43 -1.86 14.52 31.24
CA THR A 43 -0.70 15.17 30.64
C THR A 43 0.32 14.12 30.19
N LEU A 44 1.00 14.40 29.08
CA LEU A 44 2.01 13.50 28.53
C LEU A 44 3.41 13.97 28.96
N THR A 45 4.21 13.02 29.43
CA THR A 45 5.63 13.23 29.74
C THR A 45 6.44 13.47 28.47
N ALA A 46 7.63 14.08 28.60
CA ALA A 46 8.55 14.29 27.47
C ALA A 46 8.86 12.98 26.71
N ASN A 47 8.99 11.87 27.43
CA ASN A 47 9.23 10.55 26.84
C ASN A 47 8.03 10.04 26.04
N GLN A 48 6.80 10.25 26.52
CA GLN A 48 5.59 9.86 25.78
C GLN A 48 5.43 10.70 24.51
N TRP A 49 5.72 12.01 24.57
CA TRP A 49 5.73 12.85 23.37
C TRP A 49 6.75 12.36 22.34
N ALA A 50 7.99 12.09 22.76
CA ALA A 50 9.01 11.55 21.88
C ALA A 50 8.63 10.18 21.29
N LEU A 51 7.93 9.35 22.07
CA LEU A 51 7.44 8.06 21.57
C LEU A 51 6.35 8.25 20.49
N LEU A 52 5.40 9.17 20.68
CA LEU A 52 4.37 9.47 19.68
C LEU A 52 4.98 10.00 18.37
N GLU A 53 5.98 10.87 18.44
CA GLU A 53 6.71 11.39 17.27
C GLU A 53 7.34 10.24 16.47
N LYS A 54 7.98 9.29 17.16
CA LYS A 54 8.56 8.08 16.54
C LYS A 54 7.49 7.16 15.96
N THR A 55 6.40 6.94 16.69
CA THR A 55 5.29 6.09 16.25
C THR A 55 4.66 6.63 14.96
N ILE A 56 4.37 7.93 14.88
CA ILE A 56 3.84 8.53 13.65
C ILE A 56 4.82 8.43 12.50
N THR A 57 6.12 8.61 12.75
CA THR A 57 7.15 8.43 11.71
C THR A 57 7.14 7.01 11.11
N VAL A 58 6.90 5.98 11.94
CA VAL A 58 6.78 4.58 11.46
C VAL A 58 5.47 4.33 10.71
N LEU A 59 4.37 4.97 11.13
CA LEU A 59 3.05 4.76 10.55
C LEU A 59 2.79 5.60 9.29
N ALA A 60 3.48 6.73 9.11
CA ALA A 60 3.37 7.61 7.95
C ALA A 60 3.43 6.87 6.60
N PRO A 61 4.38 5.95 6.34
CA PRO A 61 4.40 5.22 5.06
C PRO A 61 3.18 4.31 4.87
N PHE A 62 2.55 3.81 5.95
CA PHE A 62 1.32 3.04 5.81
C PHE A 62 0.16 3.93 5.40
N GLU A 63 0.06 5.13 5.95
CA GLU A 63 -1.04 6.06 5.66
C GLU A 63 -0.91 6.55 4.22
N GLU A 64 0.30 6.97 3.81
CA GLU A 64 0.58 7.40 2.45
C GLU A 64 0.22 6.32 1.43
N LEU A 65 0.72 5.10 1.62
CA LEU A 65 0.47 4.01 0.67
C LEU A 65 -0.99 3.58 0.67
N THR A 66 -1.65 3.58 1.83
CA THR A 66 -3.09 3.26 1.90
C THR A 66 -3.91 4.32 1.18
N ARG A 67 -3.57 5.60 1.34
CA ARG A 67 -4.24 6.70 0.65
C ARG A 67 -4.00 6.62 -0.86
N GLN A 68 -2.78 6.35 -1.29
CA GLN A 68 -2.45 6.15 -2.70
C GLN A 68 -3.25 4.99 -3.30
N ILE A 69 -3.25 3.83 -2.66
CA ILE A 69 -3.94 2.63 -3.15
C ILE A 69 -5.48 2.78 -3.11
N SER A 70 -6.00 3.58 -2.19
CA SER A 70 -7.44 3.87 -2.08
C SER A 70 -7.91 4.92 -3.08
N SER A 71 -7.01 5.55 -3.85
CA SER A 71 -7.36 6.49 -4.91
C SER A 71 -8.14 5.80 -6.03
N SER A 72 -9.10 6.50 -6.64
CA SER A 72 -9.80 6.02 -7.84
C SER A 72 -8.86 5.82 -9.04
N THR A 73 -7.68 6.42 -9.02
CA THR A 73 -6.65 6.31 -10.06
C THR A 73 -5.60 5.24 -9.75
N SER A 74 -5.71 4.52 -8.63
CA SER A 74 -4.73 3.51 -8.23
C SER A 74 -4.75 2.30 -9.17
N SER A 75 -3.57 1.73 -9.43
CA SER A 75 -3.43 0.51 -10.23
C SER A 75 -3.08 -0.70 -9.36
N ALA A 76 -3.59 -1.88 -9.74
CA ALA A 76 -3.16 -3.15 -9.12
C ALA A 76 -1.65 -3.39 -9.25
N ALA A 77 -1.00 -2.76 -10.24
CA ALA A 77 0.45 -2.79 -10.43
C ALA A 77 1.24 -2.15 -9.27
N GLU A 78 0.61 -1.30 -8.47
CA GLU A 78 1.27 -0.55 -7.39
C GLU A 78 1.34 -1.35 -6.09
N VAL A 79 0.59 -2.46 -5.99
CA VAL A 79 0.48 -3.27 -4.77
C VAL A 79 1.79 -3.96 -4.42
N ILE A 80 2.43 -4.68 -5.38
CA ILE A 80 3.70 -5.37 -5.15
C ILE A 80 4.81 -4.36 -4.77
N PRO A 81 5.01 -3.26 -5.53
CA PRO A 81 5.96 -2.20 -5.15
C PRO A 81 5.71 -1.64 -3.75
N SER A 82 4.46 -1.33 -3.40
CA SER A 82 4.08 -0.75 -2.10
C SER A 82 4.42 -1.68 -0.94
N VAL A 83 4.06 -2.96 -1.06
CA VAL A 83 4.41 -3.98 -0.06
C VAL A 83 5.92 -4.15 0.07
N THR A 84 6.64 -4.14 -1.05
CA THR A 84 8.11 -4.25 -1.05
C THR A 84 8.77 -3.05 -0.39
N VAL A 85 8.28 -1.83 -0.63
CA VAL A 85 8.75 -0.61 0.05
C VAL A 85 8.47 -0.67 1.55
N LEU A 86 7.25 -1.05 1.97
CA LEU A 86 6.92 -1.19 3.41
C LEU A 86 7.84 -2.19 4.12
N LYS A 87 8.07 -3.37 3.52
CA LYS A 87 8.98 -4.38 4.07
C LYS A 87 10.39 -3.82 4.25
N ARG A 88 10.90 -3.07 3.25
CA ARG A 88 12.23 -2.44 3.31
C ARG A 88 12.31 -1.35 4.37
N LEU A 89 11.29 -0.50 4.51
CA LEU A 89 11.26 0.58 5.50
C LEU A 89 11.25 0.03 6.93
N LEU A 90 10.45 -1.01 7.19
CA LEU A 90 10.33 -1.63 8.50
C LEU A 90 11.58 -2.42 8.90
N ALA A 91 12.25 -3.06 7.93
CA ALA A 91 13.45 -3.85 8.17
C ALA A 91 14.73 -3.00 8.38
N ARG A 92 14.71 -1.70 8.05
CA ARG A 92 15.84 -0.81 8.31
C ARG A 92 15.88 -0.47 9.79
N GLU A 93 17.00 -0.74 10.44
CA GLU A 93 17.26 -0.28 11.80
C GLU A 93 17.91 1.11 11.81
N ASN A 94 17.40 2.00 12.65
CA ASN A 94 17.94 3.33 12.86
C ASN A 94 18.23 3.55 14.35
N GLU A 95 19.23 4.37 14.70
CA GLU A 95 19.52 4.74 16.09
C GLU A 95 18.30 5.39 16.80
N GLY A 96 17.43 6.05 16.02
CA GLY A 96 16.18 6.64 16.50
C GLY A 96 15.12 5.63 16.96
N ASP A 97 15.26 4.33 16.68
CA ASP A 97 14.22 3.32 16.93
C ASP A 97 14.07 2.92 18.41
N THR A 98 14.87 3.47 19.31
CA THR A 98 14.76 3.21 20.76
C THR A 98 13.34 3.52 21.25
N GLY A 99 12.68 2.51 21.84
CA GLY A 99 11.29 2.58 22.31
C GLY A 99 10.24 2.08 21.30
N ILE A 100 10.58 1.94 20.01
CA ILE A 100 9.65 1.50 18.95
C ILE A 100 10.08 0.20 18.22
N LYS A 101 11.20 -0.41 18.60
CA LYS A 101 11.72 -1.63 17.95
C LYS A 101 10.69 -2.75 17.90
N THR A 102 10.05 -3.05 19.03
CA THR A 102 9.00 -4.09 19.11
C THR A 102 7.84 -3.80 18.16
N MET A 103 7.41 -2.55 18.05
CA MET A 103 6.37 -2.14 17.11
C MET A 103 6.79 -2.39 15.66
N LYS A 104 8.02 -1.99 15.27
CA LYS A 104 8.54 -2.24 13.91
C LYS A 104 8.62 -3.74 13.60
N THR A 105 9.10 -4.55 14.52
CA THR A 105 9.16 -6.02 14.36
C THR A 105 7.78 -6.62 14.16
N ILE A 106 6.81 -6.29 15.03
CA ILE A 106 5.43 -6.79 14.93
C ILE A 106 4.78 -6.37 13.61
N LEU A 107 4.99 -5.11 13.20
CA LEU A 107 4.47 -4.61 11.92
C LEU A 107 5.12 -5.31 10.72
N LEU A 108 6.44 -5.52 10.74
CA LEU A 108 7.14 -6.23 9.69
C LEU A 108 6.63 -7.66 9.54
N GLU A 109 6.52 -8.39 10.64
CA GLU A 109 5.95 -9.73 10.67
C GLU A 109 4.51 -9.75 10.15
N ALA A 110 3.70 -8.77 10.53
CA ALA A 110 2.33 -8.64 10.05
C ALA A 110 2.24 -8.42 8.53
N VAL A 111 3.06 -7.52 7.99
CA VAL A 111 3.14 -7.26 6.55
C VAL A 111 3.65 -8.50 5.80
N GLN A 112 4.67 -9.18 6.33
CA GLN A 112 5.20 -10.40 5.72
C GLN A 112 4.17 -11.53 5.70
N ARG A 113 3.43 -11.71 6.79
CA ARG A 113 2.38 -12.74 6.89
C ARG A 113 1.22 -12.46 5.95
N ARG A 114 0.69 -11.23 5.96
CA ARG A 114 -0.51 -10.86 5.20
C ARG A 114 -0.24 -10.82 3.69
N PHE A 115 0.96 -10.41 3.29
CA PHE A 115 1.38 -10.31 1.89
C PHE A 115 2.47 -11.33 1.54
N LYS A 116 2.34 -12.55 2.06
CA LYS A 116 3.29 -13.64 1.80
C LYS A 116 3.24 -14.12 0.35
N THR A 117 2.03 -14.24 -0.20
CA THR A 117 1.77 -14.83 -1.53
C THR A 117 1.46 -13.79 -2.60
N ILE A 118 1.58 -12.49 -2.30
CA ILE A 118 1.13 -11.40 -3.18
C ILE A 118 1.84 -11.40 -4.55
N GLU A 119 3.10 -11.81 -4.59
CA GLU A 119 3.90 -11.90 -5.82
C GLU A 119 3.50 -13.09 -6.71
N ASN A 120 2.76 -14.06 -6.16
CA ASN A 120 2.27 -15.23 -6.88
C ASN A 120 0.80 -15.09 -7.31
N GLU A 121 0.12 -14.03 -6.87
CA GLU A 121 -1.26 -13.80 -7.27
C GLU A 121 -1.27 -13.23 -8.71
N PRO A 122 -1.91 -13.91 -9.68
CA PRO A 122 -1.81 -13.55 -11.10
C PRO A 122 -2.19 -12.10 -11.39
N LEU A 123 -3.24 -11.58 -10.72
CA LEU A 123 -3.70 -10.21 -10.92
C LEU A 123 -2.60 -9.19 -10.61
N TYR A 124 -1.98 -9.27 -9.43
CA TYR A 124 -0.95 -8.31 -9.02
C TYR A 124 0.37 -8.55 -9.76
N ALA A 125 0.73 -9.82 -9.98
CA ALA A 125 1.96 -10.18 -10.67
C ALA A 125 1.96 -9.70 -12.13
N VAL A 126 0.89 -9.98 -12.89
CA VAL A 126 0.76 -9.56 -14.28
C VAL A 126 0.65 -8.04 -14.38
N ALA A 127 -0.18 -7.40 -13.55
CA ALA A 127 -0.32 -5.94 -13.55
C ALA A 127 1.03 -5.24 -13.29
N THR A 128 1.80 -5.71 -12.29
CA THR A 128 3.11 -5.14 -11.96
C THR A 128 4.13 -5.37 -13.08
N LEU A 129 4.10 -6.54 -13.72
CA LEU A 129 5.02 -6.89 -14.81
C LEU A 129 4.77 -6.05 -16.07
N LEU A 130 3.50 -5.75 -16.38
CA LEU A 130 3.09 -4.94 -17.54
C LEU A 130 3.36 -3.45 -17.35
N ASP A 131 3.42 -2.96 -16.11
CA ASP A 131 3.71 -1.57 -15.82
C ASP A 131 5.20 -1.26 -16.00
N LEU A 132 5.51 -0.41 -16.99
CA LEU A 132 6.89 -0.02 -17.34
C LEU A 132 7.65 0.62 -16.18
N ARG A 133 6.96 1.22 -15.20
CA ARG A 133 7.58 1.83 -14.02
C ARG A 133 8.23 0.78 -13.11
N PHE A 134 7.68 -0.43 -13.07
CA PHE A 134 8.05 -1.47 -12.12
C PHE A 134 8.71 -2.67 -12.78
N LYS A 135 8.06 -3.26 -13.80
CA LYS A 135 8.52 -4.43 -14.54
C LYS A 135 8.97 -5.54 -13.60
N ASP A 136 10.24 -5.96 -13.67
CA ASP A 136 10.84 -7.03 -12.87
C ASP A 136 11.52 -6.55 -11.58
N ARG A 137 11.60 -5.23 -11.33
CA ARG A 137 12.45 -4.64 -10.28
C ARG A 137 11.97 -4.89 -8.84
N TYR A 138 10.67 -5.18 -8.66
CA TYR A 138 10.05 -5.30 -7.34
C TYR A 138 9.73 -6.75 -6.95
N PHE A 139 10.02 -7.71 -7.82
CA PHE A 139 9.94 -9.13 -7.52
C PHE A 139 11.17 -9.58 -6.74
N LYS A 140 10.99 -10.50 -5.78
CA LYS A 140 12.07 -10.98 -4.93
C LYS A 140 12.99 -12.00 -5.59
N GLY A 141 12.51 -12.71 -6.61
CA GLY A 141 13.24 -13.82 -7.21
C GLY A 141 12.78 -14.16 -8.62
N ALA A 142 13.64 -14.89 -9.33
CA ALA A 142 13.41 -15.32 -10.71
C ALA A 142 12.14 -16.19 -10.85
N ASP A 143 11.79 -16.96 -9.81
CA ASP A 143 10.61 -17.81 -9.80
C ASP A 143 9.30 -17.01 -9.87
N SER A 144 9.17 -15.92 -9.10
CA SER A 144 7.99 -15.06 -9.14
C SER A 144 7.87 -14.32 -10.48
N ILE A 145 8.99 -13.92 -11.07
CA ILE A 145 9.01 -13.33 -12.43
C ILE A 145 8.56 -14.36 -13.47
N LYS A 146 9.08 -15.60 -13.37
CA LYS A 146 8.66 -16.69 -14.27
C LYS A 146 7.18 -16.95 -14.12
N HIS A 147 6.67 -17.02 -12.89
CA HIS A 147 5.25 -17.20 -12.64
C HIS A 147 4.40 -16.08 -13.23
N ALA A 148 4.82 -14.82 -13.08
CA ALA A 148 4.15 -13.67 -13.68
C ALA A 148 4.11 -13.75 -15.22
N LYS A 149 5.21 -14.18 -15.85
CA LYS A 149 5.28 -14.41 -17.31
C LYS A 149 4.34 -15.54 -17.74
N ASP A 150 4.37 -16.67 -17.04
CA ASP A 150 3.52 -17.81 -17.34
C ASP A 150 2.03 -17.45 -17.20
N ALA A 151 1.68 -16.66 -16.18
CA ALA A 151 0.33 -16.14 -15.98
C ALA A 151 -0.09 -15.18 -17.13
N LEU A 152 0.82 -14.30 -17.56
CA LEU A 152 0.57 -13.39 -18.69
C LEU A 152 0.34 -14.18 -19.98
N THR A 153 1.17 -15.19 -20.29
CA THR A 153 0.99 -16.03 -21.48
C THR A 153 -0.38 -16.69 -21.49
N ARG A 154 -0.83 -17.25 -20.35
CA ARG A 154 -2.16 -17.88 -20.25
C ARG A 154 -3.31 -16.89 -20.52
N GLU A 155 -3.20 -15.65 -20.03
CA GLU A 155 -4.22 -14.63 -20.31
C GLU A 155 -4.23 -14.20 -21.78
N VAL A 156 -3.06 -14.14 -22.43
CA VAL A 156 -2.97 -13.87 -23.87
C VAL A 156 -3.62 -15.00 -24.68
N GLU A 157 -3.28 -16.26 -24.41
CA GLU A 157 -3.88 -17.43 -25.06
C GLU A 157 -5.41 -17.45 -24.90
N LYS A 158 -5.89 -17.10 -23.70
CA LYS A 158 -7.33 -16.99 -23.42
C LYS A 158 -7.99 -15.87 -24.23
N MET A 159 -7.33 -14.71 -24.37
CA MET A 159 -7.84 -13.62 -25.21
C MET A 159 -7.89 -14.01 -26.70
N GLU A 160 -6.87 -14.69 -27.21
CA GLU A 160 -6.84 -15.21 -28.60
C GLU A 160 -7.94 -16.26 -28.86
N ALA A 161 -8.18 -17.15 -27.90
CA ALA A 161 -9.26 -18.13 -27.95
C ALA A 161 -10.66 -17.49 -27.94
N LEU A 162 -10.82 -16.34 -27.27
CA LEU A 162 -12.08 -15.58 -27.26
C LEU A 162 -12.29 -14.81 -28.57
N GLN A 163 -11.22 -14.26 -29.16
CA GLN A 163 -11.27 -13.56 -30.45
C GLN A 163 -11.60 -14.51 -31.60
N SER A 164 -10.99 -15.70 -31.64
CA SER A 164 -11.28 -16.72 -32.66
C SER A 164 -12.71 -17.26 -32.62
N ARG A 165 -13.37 -17.20 -31.45
CA ARG A 165 -14.80 -17.57 -31.29
C ARG A 165 -15.78 -16.47 -31.69
N THR A 166 -15.34 -15.22 -31.78
CA THR A 166 -16.19 -14.05 -32.05
C THR A 166 -16.11 -13.55 -33.50
N THR A 167 -15.14 -13.96 -34.30
CA THR A 167 -15.14 -13.74 -35.76
C THR A 167 -16.14 -14.67 -36.47
N PRO A 168 -17.20 -14.16 -37.13
CA PRO A 168 -18.09 -14.99 -37.94
C PRO A 168 -17.37 -15.47 -39.20
N LYS A 169 -17.35 -16.79 -39.42
CA LYS A 169 -17.04 -17.36 -40.75
C LYS A 169 -18.23 -17.10 -41.68
N GLY A 170 -18.13 -16.07 -42.52
CA GLY A 170 -18.97 -15.89 -43.71
C GLY A 170 -18.18 -15.10 -44.75
N SER A 171 -18.08 -15.46 -46.02
CA SER A 171 -18.79 -16.44 -46.83
C SER A 171 -17.88 -16.82 -48.01
N ARG A 172 -17.60 -18.11 -48.20
CA ARG A 172 -17.14 -18.61 -49.50
C ARG A 172 -18.35 -18.59 -50.42
N GLU A 173 -18.58 -17.46 -51.09
CA GLU A 173 -19.54 -17.42 -52.17
C GLU A 173 -18.92 -18.11 -53.40
N SER A 174 -19.40 -19.33 -53.61
CA SER A 174 -19.15 -20.16 -54.78
C SER A 174 -19.74 -19.46 -56.00
N ALA A 175 -18.91 -18.73 -56.75
CA ALA A 175 -19.28 -18.26 -58.08
C ALA A 175 -19.30 -19.46 -59.04
N ARG A 176 -20.46 -20.11 -59.13
CA ARG A 176 -20.83 -20.98 -60.25
C ARG A 176 -20.79 -20.18 -61.56
N LYS A 177 -19.98 -20.63 -62.51
CA LYS A 177 -20.26 -20.53 -63.97
C LYS A 177 -21.38 -21.52 -64.32
N PRO A 178 -22.04 -21.48 -65.51
CA PRO A 178 -22.27 -20.42 -66.52
C PRO A 178 -23.80 -20.37 -66.88
N PRO A 179 -24.32 -20.01 -68.10
CA PRO A 179 -23.91 -20.39 -69.46
C PRO A 179 -23.16 -19.30 -70.25
#